data_AF-T1H4K4-F1
#
_entry.id   AF-T1H4K4-F1
#
_cell.length_a   1.000
_cell.length_b   1.000
_cell.length_c   1.000
_cell.angle_alpha   90.00
_cell.angle_beta   90.00
_cell.angle_gamma   90.00
#
_symmetry.space_group_name_H-M   'P 1'
#
loop_
_entity.id
_entity.type
_entity.pdbx_description
1 polymer ?
#
loop_
_entity_poly.entity_id
_entity_poly.type
_entity_poly.pdbx_seq_one_letter_code
_entity_poly.pdbx_strand_id
1 'polypeptide(L)'
;STYCSQVQRFALENKRIIDIVNLDPAAEHFDYTPIVDIRDLIHLDDCMEDDDIKLGPNGGLVFCLEYLIENQNWLKEQLCGDEHINGEPDDDYILFDMPGQIELFTHLSMGKQLVKLLESLNFRVVYGSTEHYG
;
A
#
# COMPACT_ATOMS: atom_id res chain seq x y z
N SER A 1 -2.10 5.54 -7.98
CA SER A 1 -2.55 4.74 -9.14
C SER A 1 -1.91 5.06 -10.51
N THR A 2 -2.16 6.21 -11.19
CA THR A 2 -1.62 6.47 -12.56
C THR A 2 -0.09 6.51 -12.64
N TYR A 3 0.58 6.95 -11.58
CA TYR A 3 2.05 6.93 -11.53
C TYR A 3 2.60 5.51 -11.44
N CYS A 4 2.01 4.67 -10.57
CA CYS A 4 2.41 3.28 -10.39
C CYS A 4 2.28 2.49 -11.69
N SER A 5 1.19 2.67 -12.44
CA SER A 5 1.00 2.00 -13.72
C SER A 5 2.03 2.43 -14.79
N GLN A 6 2.38 3.73 -14.84
CA GLN A 6 3.43 4.21 -15.74
C GLN A 6 4.83 3.71 -15.36
N VAL A 7 5.16 3.70 -14.07
CA VAL A 7 6.45 3.23 -13.58
C VAL A 7 6.60 1.71 -13.79
N GLN A 8 5.55 0.93 -13.52
CA GLN A 8 5.55 -0.51 -13.78
C GLN A 8 5.72 -0.81 -15.27
N ARG A 9 4.97 -0.11 -16.13
CA ARG A 9 5.09 -0.27 -17.59
C ARG A 9 6.48 0.10 -18.10
N PHE A 10 7.04 1.22 -17.65
CA PHE A 10 8.39 1.65 -18.01
C PHE A 10 9.45 0.66 -17.52
N ALA A 11 9.31 0.11 -16.31
CA ALA A 11 10.24 -0.87 -15.78
C ALA A 11 10.19 -2.19 -16.56
N LEU A 12 8.98 -2.68 -16.88
CA LEU A 12 8.79 -3.85 -17.73
C LEU A 12 9.44 -3.67 -19.11
N GLU A 13 9.28 -2.49 -19.71
CA GLU A 13 9.94 -2.12 -20.98
C GLU A 13 11.49 -2.12 -20.86
N ASN A 14 12.03 -1.91 -19.66
CA ASN A 14 13.46 -1.96 -19.34
C ASN A 14 13.91 -3.29 -18.70
N LYS A 15 13.07 -4.35 -18.75
CA LYS A 15 13.32 -5.67 -18.15
C LYS A 15 13.52 -5.68 -16.63
N ARG A 16 12.92 -4.72 -15.93
CA ARG A 16 12.83 -4.70 -14.47
C ARG A 16 11.41 -5.02 -14.05
N ILE A 17 11.26 -5.87 -13.04
CA ILE A 17 9.95 -6.18 -12.47
C ILE A 17 9.70 -5.19 -11.34
N ILE A 18 8.52 -4.57 -11.34
CA ILE A 18 8.06 -3.73 -10.25
C ILE A 18 6.74 -4.30 -9.78
N ASP A 19 6.77 -4.84 -8.58
CA ASP A 19 5.58 -5.32 -7.91
C ASP A 19 4.87 -4.15 -7.24
N ILE A 20 3.55 -4.18 -7.27
CA ILE A 20 2.72 -3.14 -6.67
C ILE A 20 1.92 -3.75 -5.53
N VAL A 21 1.97 -3.11 -4.37
CA VAL A 21 1.13 -3.39 -3.21
C VAL A 21 0.11 -2.26 -3.10
N ASN A 22 -1.17 -2.57 -3.17
CA ASN A 22 -2.24 -1.59 -2.94
C ASN A 22 -2.51 -1.47 -1.43
N LEU A 23 -2.30 -0.28 -0.87
CA LEU A 23 -2.69 0.09 0.48
C LEU A 23 -3.80 1.16 0.51
N ASP A 24 -4.42 1.48 -0.63
CA ASP A 24 -5.60 2.35 -0.70
C ASP A 24 -6.90 1.52 -0.61
N PRO A 25 -7.62 1.55 0.52
CA PRO A 25 -8.87 0.81 0.70
C PRO A 25 -10.05 1.45 -0.04
N ALA A 26 -9.89 2.67 -0.59
CA ALA A 26 -10.90 3.37 -1.39
C ALA A 26 -10.69 3.20 -2.91
N ALA A 27 -9.69 2.41 -3.33
CA ALA A 27 -9.41 2.24 -4.75
C ALA A 27 -10.51 1.46 -5.47
N GLU A 28 -11.13 2.07 -6.49
CA GLU A 28 -12.19 1.44 -7.30
C GLU A 28 -11.65 0.73 -8.55
N HIS A 29 -10.60 1.28 -9.16
CA HIS A 29 -10.05 0.82 -10.44
C HIS A 29 -8.52 0.87 -10.45
N PHE A 30 -7.89 -0.15 -11.05
CA PHE A 30 -6.44 -0.21 -11.25
C PHE A 30 -6.10 -0.41 -12.73
N ASP A 31 -5.03 0.24 -13.16
CA ASP A 31 -4.35 -0.02 -14.44
C ASP A 31 -3.16 -0.98 -14.26
N TYR A 32 -3.09 -1.67 -13.12
CA TYR A 32 -2.03 -2.61 -12.74
C TYR A 32 -2.64 -3.78 -11.95
N THR A 33 -1.88 -4.87 -11.83
CA THR A 33 -2.25 -6.02 -10.98
C THR A 33 -1.44 -5.94 -9.69
N PRO A 34 -2.06 -5.61 -8.54
CA PRO A 34 -1.36 -5.64 -7.27
C PRO A 34 -1.03 -7.08 -6.87
N ILE A 35 0.15 -7.30 -6.30
CA ILE A 35 0.52 -8.59 -5.67
C ILE A 35 -0.12 -8.75 -4.30
N VAL A 36 -0.48 -7.64 -3.65
CA VAL A 36 -1.16 -7.58 -2.36
C VAL A 36 -2.14 -6.42 -2.39
N ASP A 37 -3.37 -6.65 -1.94
CA ASP A 37 -4.43 -5.65 -1.91
C ASP A 37 -5.04 -5.56 -0.51
N ILE A 38 -4.94 -4.40 0.15
CA ILE A 38 -5.51 -4.16 1.48
C ILE A 38 -7.02 -4.45 1.53
N ARG A 39 -7.73 -4.37 0.40
CA ARG A 39 -9.16 -4.63 0.31
C ARG A 39 -9.52 -6.09 0.62
N ASP A 40 -8.56 -7.01 0.51
CA ASP A 40 -8.71 -8.41 0.96
C ASP A 40 -8.66 -8.56 2.49
N LEU A 41 -8.12 -7.56 3.19
CA LEU A 41 -8.11 -7.46 4.65
C LEU A 41 -9.28 -6.62 5.16
N ILE A 42 -9.50 -5.44 4.57
CA ILE A 42 -10.53 -4.48 4.99
C ILE A 42 -10.89 -3.52 3.84
N HIS A 43 -12.18 -3.41 3.52
CA HIS A 43 -12.69 -2.44 2.55
C HIS A 43 -13.19 -1.17 3.25
N LEU A 44 -13.06 0.00 2.60
CA LEU A 44 -13.54 1.26 3.16
C LEU A 44 -15.07 1.23 3.40
N ASP A 45 -15.82 0.66 2.47
CA ASP A 45 -17.27 0.53 2.57
C ASP A 45 -17.68 -0.27 3.81
N ASP A 46 -17.00 -1.40 4.09
CA ASP A 46 -17.27 -2.22 5.30
C ASP A 46 -17.07 -1.42 6.59
N CYS A 47 -16.15 -0.46 6.59
CA CYS A 47 -15.89 0.42 7.74
C CYS A 47 -16.92 1.53 7.89
N MET A 48 -17.56 1.93 6.79
CA MET A 48 -18.53 3.03 6.75
C MET A 48 -19.98 2.54 6.91
N GLU A 49 -20.23 1.26 6.73
CA GLU A 49 -21.54 0.61 6.92
C GLU A 49 -21.88 0.30 8.39
N ASP A 50 -20.93 0.43 9.31
CA ASP A 50 -21.19 0.25 10.74
C ASP A 50 -21.97 1.46 11.31
N ASP A 51 -23.27 1.25 11.56
CA ASP A 51 -24.21 2.25 12.08
C ASP A 51 -23.78 2.86 13.43
N ASP A 52 -22.94 2.16 14.21
CA ASP A 52 -22.39 2.64 15.48
C ASP A 52 -21.16 3.55 15.27
N ILE A 53 -20.50 3.45 14.11
CA ILE A 53 -19.26 4.14 13.75
C ILE A 53 -19.53 5.10 12.59
N LYS A 54 -19.97 6.33 12.90
CA LYS A 54 -20.19 7.39 11.90
C LYS A 54 -18.88 8.03 11.42
N LEU A 55 -18.04 7.24 10.76
CA LEU A 55 -16.83 7.74 10.12
C LEU A 55 -17.17 8.37 8.78
N GLY A 56 -16.72 9.62 8.58
CA GLY A 56 -16.64 10.19 7.24
C GLY A 56 -15.50 9.54 6.43
N PRO A 57 -15.38 9.84 5.12
CA PRO A 57 -14.42 9.17 4.23
C PRO A 57 -12.98 9.15 4.76
N ASN A 58 -12.48 10.29 5.26
CA ASN A 58 -11.13 10.39 5.82
C ASN A 58 -10.97 9.57 7.11
N GLY A 59 -12.02 9.49 7.93
CA GLY A 59 -12.00 8.71 9.16
C GLY A 59 -11.98 7.21 8.87
N GLY A 60 -12.73 6.77 7.85
CA GLY A 60 -12.71 5.38 7.37
C GLY A 60 -11.34 4.98 6.82
N LEU A 61 -10.69 5.88 6.05
CA LEU A 61 -9.32 5.64 5.55
C LEU A 61 -8.30 5.46 6.69
N VAL A 62 -8.39 6.30 7.72
CA VAL A 62 -7.52 6.20 8.91
C VAL A 62 -7.76 4.86 9.61
N PHE A 63 -9.02 4.50 9.85
CA PHE A 63 -9.38 3.26 10.50
C PHE A 63 -8.86 2.02 9.74
N CYS A 64 -9.02 1.98 8.42
CA CYS A 64 -8.51 0.87 7.59
C CYS A 64 -7.00 0.66 7.76
N LEU A 65 -6.22 1.74 7.79
CA LEU A 65 -4.77 1.64 7.97
C LEU A 65 -4.37 1.34 9.42
N GLU A 66 -5.10 1.83 10.41
CA GLU A 66 -4.89 1.41 11.81
C GLU A 66 -5.12 -0.10 11.93
N TYR A 67 -6.21 -0.61 11.34
CA TYR A 67 -6.51 -2.02 11.30
C TYR A 67 -5.42 -2.84 10.59
N LEU A 68 -4.86 -2.33 9.49
CA LEU A 68 -3.70 -2.95 8.83
C LEU A 68 -2.49 -3.06 9.75
N ILE A 69 -2.17 -2.00 10.50
CA ILE A 69 -1.03 -1.97 11.42
C ILE A 69 -1.24 -2.94 12.60
N GLU A 70 -2.45 -3.00 13.14
CA GLU A 70 -2.82 -3.98 14.16
C GLU A 70 -2.70 -5.41 13.64
N ASN A 71 -3.04 -5.62 12.36
CA ASN A 71 -2.94 -6.90 11.66
C ASN A 71 -1.67 -7.03 10.81
N GLN A 72 -0.57 -6.37 11.19
CA GLN A 72 0.68 -6.34 10.40
C GLN A 72 1.22 -7.71 9.97
N ASN A 73 0.92 -8.78 10.72
CA ASN A 73 1.34 -10.13 10.35
C ASN A 73 0.69 -10.60 9.04
N TRP A 74 -0.55 -10.19 8.75
CA TRP A 74 -1.18 -10.44 7.46
C TRP A 74 -0.32 -9.87 6.33
N LEU A 75 0.11 -8.60 6.44
CA LEU A 75 0.97 -7.99 5.44
C LEU A 75 2.32 -8.70 5.31
N LYS A 76 2.90 -9.15 6.43
CA LYS A 76 4.15 -9.95 6.40
C LYS A 76 3.96 -11.27 5.66
N GLU A 77 2.85 -11.96 5.90
CA GLU A 77 2.53 -13.22 5.24
C GLU A 77 2.29 -13.02 3.74
N GLN A 78 1.59 -11.95 3.35
CA GLN A 78 1.39 -11.60 1.94
C GLN A 78 2.72 -11.28 1.23
N LEU A 79 3.62 -10.55 1.90
CA LEU A 79 4.91 -10.17 1.32
C LEU A 79 5.95 -11.30 1.36
N CYS A 80 5.95 -12.15 2.39
CA CYS A 80 7.02 -13.13 2.63
C CYS A 80 6.56 -14.59 2.47
N GLY A 81 5.31 -14.84 2.09
CA GLY A 81 4.70 -16.16 1.98
C GLY A 81 5.21 -17.02 0.82
N ASP A 82 5.52 -18.27 1.17
CA ASP A 82 6.03 -19.46 0.46
C ASP A 82 6.88 -19.35 -0.82
N GLU A 83 6.61 -18.48 -1.81
CA GLU A 83 7.35 -18.48 -3.09
C GLU A 83 7.53 -17.11 -3.76
N HIS A 84 6.91 -16.03 -3.27
CA HIS A 84 6.82 -14.78 -4.06
C HIS A 84 8.09 -13.91 -4.07
N ILE A 85 9.05 -14.14 -3.16
CA ILE A 85 10.34 -13.42 -3.13
C ILE A 85 11.52 -14.41 -3.04
N ASN A 86 11.48 -15.49 -3.83
CA ASN A 86 12.55 -16.51 -3.89
C ASN A 86 13.39 -16.43 -5.18
N GLY A 87 13.32 -15.32 -5.92
CA GLY A 87 14.31 -14.99 -6.96
C GLY A 87 15.61 -14.51 -6.33
N GLU A 88 16.74 -14.68 -7.03
CA GLU A 88 17.99 -14.02 -6.61
C GLU A 88 17.73 -12.50 -6.45
N PRO A 89 18.32 -11.83 -5.45
CA PRO A 89 18.04 -10.44 -5.10
C PRO A 89 18.64 -9.49 -6.14
N ASP A 90 18.07 -9.46 -7.33
CA ASP A 90 18.41 -8.52 -8.39
C ASP A 90 17.32 -7.44 -8.43
N ASP A 91 17.54 -6.33 -7.73
CA ASP A 91 16.91 -5.05 -8.03
C ASP A 91 15.35 -4.99 -8.09
N ASP A 92 14.63 -5.89 -7.41
CA ASP A 92 13.17 -5.85 -7.36
C ASP A 92 12.68 -4.67 -6.50
N TYR A 93 11.97 -3.73 -7.12
CA TYR A 93 11.33 -2.62 -6.43
C TYR A 93 9.87 -2.96 -6.16
N ILE A 94 9.44 -2.79 -4.92
CA ILE A 94 8.01 -2.82 -4.56
C ILE A 94 7.52 -1.38 -4.43
N LEU A 95 6.45 -1.05 -5.16
CA LEU A 95 5.73 0.20 -5.02
C LEU A 95 4.50 -0.01 -4.13
N PHE A 96 4.39 0.77 -3.06
CA PHE A 96 3.20 0.81 -2.22
C PHE A 96 2.32 1.97 -2.69
N ASP A 97 1.15 1.67 -3.28
CA ASP A 97 0.14 2.68 -3.62
C ASP A 97 -0.63 3.04 -2.35
N MET A 98 -0.37 4.23 -1.81
CA MET A 98 -0.98 4.75 -0.59
C MET A 98 -2.24 5.56 -0.92
N PRO A 99 -3.20 5.71 0.02
CA PRO A 99 -4.35 6.56 -0.22
C PRO A 99 -3.93 8.01 -0.53
N GLY A 100 -4.62 8.64 -1.49
CA GLY A 100 -4.21 9.93 -2.06
C GLY A 100 -4.14 11.11 -1.07
N GLN A 101 -4.70 10.97 0.13
CA GLN A 101 -4.68 11.98 1.19
C GLN A 101 -3.49 11.77 2.15
N ILE A 102 -2.28 12.02 1.67
CA ILE A 102 -1.01 11.75 2.39
C ILE A 102 -0.91 12.41 3.79
N GLU A 103 -1.58 13.55 3.97
CA GLU A 103 -1.58 14.31 5.23
C GLU A 103 -2.22 13.53 6.39
N LEU A 104 -3.17 12.62 6.09
CA LEU A 104 -3.83 11.82 7.12
C LEU A 104 -2.86 10.83 7.79
N PHE A 105 -1.87 10.32 7.05
CA PHE A 105 -1.08 9.18 7.48
C PHE A 105 0.31 9.55 8.01
N THR A 106 0.82 10.71 7.59
CA THR A 106 2.12 11.25 8.03
C THR A 106 2.03 11.82 9.45
N HIS A 107 0.91 12.42 9.82
CA HIS A 107 0.70 13.01 11.14
C HIS A 107 0.26 12.01 12.22
N LEU A 108 -0.47 10.96 11.86
CA LEU A 108 -1.06 10.00 12.80
C LEU A 108 -0.12 8.89 13.26
N SER A 109 1.20 9.04 13.10
CA SER A 109 2.24 8.04 13.39
C SER A 109 2.19 6.76 12.55
N MET A 110 1.08 6.45 11.88
CA MET A 110 0.89 5.26 11.04
C MET A 110 1.97 5.12 9.97
N GLY A 111 2.30 6.19 9.24
CA GLY A 111 3.38 6.13 8.24
C GLY A 111 4.72 5.69 8.85
N LYS A 112 5.04 6.12 10.08
CA LYS A 112 6.25 5.68 10.78
C LYS A 112 6.18 4.22 11.21
N GLN A 113 5.00 3.73 11.60
CA GLN A 113 4.79 2.34 12.00
C GLN A 113 4.91 1.41 10.78
N LEU A 114 4.30 1.79 9.65
CA LEU A 114 4.43 1.07 8.39
C LEU A 114 5.89 1.01 7.92
N VAL A 115 6.63 2.12 7.96
CA VAL A 115 8.04 2.10 7.59
C VAL A 115 8.89 1.23 8.51
N LYS A 116 8.67 1.27 9.83
CA LYS A 116 9.35 0.36 10.76
C LYS A 116 9.02 -1.10 10.48
N LEU A 117 7.78 -1.40 10.12
CA LEU A 117 7.34 -2.74 9.72
C LEU A 117 8.11 -3.19 8.47
N LEU A 118 8.14 -2.39 7.42
CA LEU A 118 8.86 -2.70 6.17
C LEU A 118 10.37 -2.84 6.39
N GLU A 119 10.98 -1.96 7.18
CA GLU A 119 12.40 -2.06 7.57
C GLU A 119 12.68 -3.36 8.35
N SER A 120 11.74 -3.81 9.21
CA SER A 120 11.87 -5.09 9.93
C SER A 120 11.82 -6.32 9.02
N LEU A 121 11.26 -6.16 7.81
CA LEU A 121 11.25 -7.15 6.74
C LEU A 121 12.44 -7.00 5.78
N ASN A 122 13.44 -6.19 6.15
CA ASN A 122 14.66 -5.92 5.37
C ASN A 122 14.43 -5.11 4.07
N PHE A 123 13.30 -4.40 3.94
CA PHE A 123 13.11 -3.42 2.88
C PHE A 123 13.84 -2.11 3.17
N ARG A 124 14.39 -1.50 2.12
CA ARG A 124 14.86 -0.11 2.16
C ARG A 124 13.77 0.83 1.64
N VAL A 125 13.18 1.62 2.53
CA VAL A 125 12.05 2.49 2.18
C VAL A 125 12.53 3.83 1.62
N VAL A 126 11.91 4.28 0.53
CA VAL A 126 12.08 5.61 -0.05
C VAL A 126 10.69 6.24 -0.22
N TYR A 127 10.52 7.47 0.26
CA TYR A 127 9.27 8.20 0.08
C TYR A 127 9.31 9.00 -1.22
N GLY A 128 8.26 8.87 -2.03
CA GLY A 128 8.00 9.73 -3.17
C GLY A 128 6.58 10.28 -3.08
N SER A 129 6.41 11.60 -3.14
CA SER A 129 5.12 12.23 -3.38
C SER A 129 5.14 12.87 -4.77
N THR A 130 4.12 12.60 -5.58
CA THR A 130 3.91 13.34 -6.82
C THR A 130 3.07 14.56 -6.49
N GLU A 131 3.70 15.69 -6.19
CA GLU A 131 3.01 16.98 -6.28
C GLU A 131 2.80 17.29 -7.76
N HIS A 132 1.54 17.32 -8.20
CA HIS A 132 1.21 17.93 -9.49
C HIS A 132 1.45 19.44 -9.36
N TYR A 133 2.65 19.89 -9.73
CA TYR A 133 2.88 21.29 -10.07
C TYR A 133 2.15 21.56 -11.39
N GLY A 134 0.94 22.12 -11.27
CA GLY A 134 0.21 22.74 -12.37
C GLY A 134 0.77 24.11 -12.73
#